data_AF-A0A7V3UWJ2-F1
#
_entry.id   AF-A0A7V3UWJ2-F1
#
_cell.length_a   1.000
_cell.length_b   1.000
_cell.length_c   1.000
_cell.angle_alpha   90.00
_cell.angle_beta   90.00
_cell.angle_gamma   90.00
#
_symmetry.space_group_name_H-M   'P 1'
#
loop_
_entity.id
_entity.type
_entity.pdbx_description
1 polymer ?
#
loop_
_entity_poly.entity_id
_entity_poly.type
_entity_poly.pdbx_seq_one_letter_code
_entity_poly.pdbx_strand_id
1 'polypeptide(L)'
;MKELEKFIEEYRTSIVSDEWQNYRNERKDRIAYFSNLFKLENLDKLTDEIFIEIFKNSWAASFWKRKDYKAEQILKENGGIDKIKNAFKDLFYANKPLSQRYDEFRRQIKGLGDSFITEIMAFVDPDKYCIWNLKPKKVLPLLKLDYLLPARVFRYQLTGEDYQKCIDALSKIREDLKVIMENPNFINVDEFIFFIFLNRKKFG
;
A
#
# COMPACT_ATOMS: atom_id res chain seq x y z
N MET A 1 -16.55 0.18 17.71
CA MET A 1 -16.90 -1.25 17.67
C MET A 1 -18.20 -1.47 16.90
N LYS A 2 -19.37 -0.97 17.35
CA LYS A 2 -20.65 -1.10 16.59
C LYS A 2 -20.62 -0.67 15.11
N GLU A 3 -19.96 0.44 14.77
CA GLU A 3 -19.86 0.89 13.37
C GLU A 3 -19.04 -0.08 12.51
N LEU A 4 -17.89 -0.54 13.02
CA LEU A 4 -17.02 -1.46 12.31
C LEU A 4 -17.68 -2.81 12.06
N GLU A 5 -18.39 -3.35 13.06
CA GLU A 5 -19.18 -4.58 12.94
C GLU A 5 -20.22 -4.48 11.82
N LYS A 6 -20.94 -3.35 11.74
CA LYS A 6 -21.90 -3.09 10.66
C LYS A 6 -21.24 -3.13 9.28
N PHE A 7 -20.10 -2.45 9.12
CA PHE A 7 -19.37 -2.45 7.84
C PHE A 7 -18.85 -3.84 7.47
N ILE A 8 -18.42 -4.64 8.45
CA ILE A 8 -17.95 -6.00 8.22
C ILE A 8 -19.08 -6.88 7.68
N GLU A 9 -20.29 -6.79 8.23
CA GLU A 9 -21.44 -7.56 7.74
C GLU A 9 -21.90 -7.12 6.34
N GLU A 10 -21.93 -5.81 6.07
CA GLU A 10 -22.22 -5.30 4.72
C GLU A 10 -21.15 -5.74 3.70
N TYR A 11 -19.88 -5.75 4.11
CA TYR A 11 -18.80 -6.25 3.28
C TYR A 11 -18.93 -7.76 3.04
N ARG A 12 -19.24 -8.57 4.06
CA ARG A 12 -19.47 -10.03 3.94
C ARG A 12 -20.49 -10.36 2.85
N THR A 13 -21.58 -9.60 2.78
CA THR A 13 -22.63 -9.81 1.76
C THR A 13 -22.24 -9.33 0.38
N SER A 14 -21.34 -8.34 0.27
CA SER A 14 -20.94 -7.74 -1.00
C SER A 14 -19.82 -8.51 -1.70
N ILE A 15 -18.88 -9.10 -0.96
CA ILE A 15 -17.66 -9.72 -1.51
C ILE A 15 -17.88 -10.97 -2.37
N VAL A 16 -19.10 -11.50 -2.41
CA VAL A 16 -19.45 -12.66 -3.23
C VAL A 16 -19.85 -12.28 -4.66
N SER A 17 -20.03 -11.00 -4.98
CA SER A 17 -20.39 -10.57 -6.33
C SER A 17 -19.22 -10.65 -7.31
N ASP A 18 -19.53 -10.80 -8.61
CA ASP A 18 -18.53 -10.85 -9.69
C ASP A 18 -17.63 -9.61 -9.72
N GLU A 19 -18.19 -8.44 -9.40
CA GLU A 19 -17.42 -7.19 -9.30
C GLU A 19 -16.31 -7.30 -8.25
N TRP A 20 -16.61 -7.82 -7.06
CA TRP A 20 -15.64 -8.00 -5.99
C TRP A 20 -14.65 -9.14 -6.27
N GLN A 21 -15.08 -10.19 -7.00
CA GLN A 21 -14.14 -11.22 -7.46
C GLN A 21 -13.12 -10.66 -8.45
N ASN A 22 -13.52 -9.75 -9.34
CA ASN A 22 -12.58 -9.09 -10.27
C ASN A 22 -11.55 -8.25 -9.51
N TYR A 23 -11.98 -7.44 -8.53
CA TYR A 23 -11.06 -6.67 -7.68
C TYR A 23 -10.09 -7.55 -6.89
N ARG A 24 -10.53 -8.74 -6.48
CA ARG A 24 -9.71 -9.71 -5.76
C ARG A 24 -8.70 -10.40 -6.67
N ASN A 25 -9.10 -10.77 -7.88
CA ASN A 25 -8.20 -11.36 -8.87
C ASN A 25 -7.11 -10.36 -9.29
N GLU A 26 -7.47 -9.09 -9.55
CA GLU A 26 -6.49 -8.03 -9.81
C GLU A 26 -5.45 -7.92 -8.69
N ARG A 27 -5.89 -7.96 -7.42
CA ARG A 27 -5.00 -7.93 -6.26
C ARG A 27 -4.08 -9.15 -6.21
N LYS A 28 -4.59 -10.35 -6.49
CA LYS A 28 -3.78 -11.59 -6.55
C LYS A 28 -2.69 -11.49 -7.63
N ASP A 29 -3.06 -11.02 -8.82
CA ASP A 29 -2.12 -10.86 -9.94
C ASP A 29 -1.02 -9.86 -9.59
N ARG A 30 -1.36 -8.78 -8.88
CA ARG A 30 -0.40 -7.78 -8.40
C ARG A 30 0.53 -8.32 -7.31
N ILE A 31 0.02 -9.07 -6.35
CA ILE A 31 0.86 -9.77 -5.37
C ILE A 31 1.85 -10.66 -6.10
N ALA A 32 1.38 -11.50 -7.04
CA ALA A 32 2.25 -12.39 -7.80
C ALA A 32 3.32 -11.62 -8.60
N TYR A 33 2.92 -10.53 -9.26
CA TYR A 33 3.82 -9.68 -10.04
C TYR A 33 4.89 -9.02 -9.16
N PHE A 34 4.49 -8.26 -8.14
CA PHE A 34 5.43 -7.47 -7.34
C PHE A 34 6.26 -8.35 -6.39
N SER A 35 5.66 -9.33 -5.72
CA SER A 35 6.44 -10.23 -4.84
C SER A 35 7.52 -10.98 -5.60
N ASN A 36 7.27 -11.39 -6.85
CA ASN A 36 8.28 -12.02 -7.69
C ASN A 36 9.35 -11.04 -8.16
N LEU A 37 8.94 -9.85 -8.62
CA LEU A 37 9.86 -8.85 -9.18
C LEU A 37 10.82 -8.28 -8.14
N PHE A 38 10.37 -8.17 -6.89
CA PHE A 38 11.16 -7.63 -5.78
C PHE A 38 11.90 -8.69 -4.97
N LYS A 39 11.91 -9.96 -5.39
CA LYS A 39 12.86 -10.95 -4.86
C LYS A 39 14.30 -10.46 -5.06
N LEU A 40 15.18 -10.79 -4.12
CA LEU A 40 16.56 -10.28 -4.12
C LEU A 40 17.28 -10.56 -5.44
N GLU A 41 17.15 -11.77 -6.00
CA GLU A 41 17.76 -12.18 -7.27
C GLU A 41 17.17 -11.50 -8.52
N ASN A 42 15.96 -10.94 -8.40
CA ASN A 42 15.28 -10.22 -9.49
C ASN A 42 15.48 -8.72 -9.38
N LEU A 43 15.67 -8.18 -8.16
CA LEU A 43 16.05 -6.79 -7.95
C LEU A 43 17.35 -6.43 -8.68
N ASP A 44 18.32 -7.35 -8.72
CA ASP A 44 19.57 -7.14 -9.45
C ASP A 44 19.39 -6.91 -10.95
N LYS A 45 18.28 -7.40 -11.50
CA LYS A 45 17.94 -7.34 -12.92
C LYS A 45 17.06 -6.15 -13.29
N LEU A 46 16.73 -5.28 -12.33
CA LEU A 46 15.94 -4.08 -12.63
C LEU A 46 16.70 -3.19 -13.62
N THR A 47 16.03 -2.87 -14.72
CA THR A 47 16.44 -1.87 -15.72
C THR A 47 15.52 -0.65 -15.66
N ASP A 48 15.87 0.41 -16.38
CA ASP A 48 15.03 1.61 -16.54
C ASP A 48 13.64 1.23 -17.09
N GLU A 49 13.58 0.36 -18.10
CA GLU A 49 12.33 -0.11 -18.72
C GLU A 49 11.47 -0.89 -17.74
N ILE A 50 12.08 -1.78 -16.95
CA ILE A 50 11.36 -2.54 -15.93
C ILE A 50 10.81 -1.60 -14.87
N PHE A 51 11.57 -0.58 -14.44
CA PHE A 51 11.07 0.41 -13.48
C PHE A 51 9.91 1.24 -14.04
N ILE A 52 9.97 1.62 -15.31
CA ILE A 52 8.85 2.31 -15.98
C ILE A 52 7.59 1.43 -15.92
N GLU A 53 7.71 0.14 -16.19
CA GLU A 53 6.59 -0.80 -16.09
C GLU A 53 6.09 -0.99 -14.65
N ILE A 54 6.98 -1.08 -13.65
CA ILE A 54 6.60 -1.08 -12.22
C ILE A 54 5.75 0.14 -11.90
N PHE A 55 6.24 1.32 -12.30
CA PHE A 55 5.55 2.57 -12.03
C PHE A 55 4.17 2.58 -12.68
N LYS A 56 4.08 2.24 -13.97
CA LYS A 56 2.81 2.23 -14.73
C LYS A 56 1.78 1.28 -14.15
N ASN A 57 2.24 0.12 -13.70
CA ASN A 57 1.38 -0.89 -13.11
C ASN A 57 0.87 -0.44 -11.74
N SER A 58 1.57 0.37 -10.96
CA SER A 58 1.08 0.82 -9.65
C SER A 58 -0.26 1.58 -9.71
N TRP A 59 -1.11 1.36 -8.71
CA TRP A 59 -2.31 2.16 -8.47
C TRP A 59 -1.96 3.61 -8.17
N ALA A 60 -0.87 3.88 -7.45
CA ALA A 60 -0.40 5.24 -7.19
C ALA A 60 -0.12 6.03 -8.48
N ALA A 61 0.29 5.38 -9.57
CA ALA A 61 0.49 6.03 -10.85
C ALA A 61 -0.81 6.37 -11.61
N SER A 62 -1.97 5.85 -11.20
CA SER A 62 -3.26 6.14 -11.84
C SER A 62 -3.60 7.63 -11.92
N PHE A 63 -3.04 8.45 -11.02
CA PHE A 63 -3.20 9.91 -11.04
C PHE A 63 -2.49 10.59 -12.23
N TRP A 64 -1.48 9.95 -12.83
CA TRP A 64 -0.66 10.54 -13.89
C TRP A 64 -1.17 10.15 -15.28
N LYS A 65 -1.44 11.15 -16.12
CA LYS A 65 -1.85 10.93 -17.53
C LYS A 65 -0.71 10.41 -18.40
N ARG A 66 0.50 10.96 -18.23
CA ARG A 66 1.72 10.55 -18.97
C ARG A 66 2.64 9.77 -18.04
N LYS A 67 2.29 8.51 -17.79
CA LYS A 67 2.97 7.66 -16.79
C LYS A 67 4.44 7.38 -17.16
N ASP A 68 4.72 7.11 -18.44
CA ASP A 68 6.08 6.85 -18.92
C ASP A 68 6.98 8.07 -18.66
N TYR A 69 6.53 9.26 -19.09
CA TYR A 69 7.25 10.52 -18.85
C TYR A 69 7.51 10.75 -17.35
N LYS A 70 6.55 10.44 -16.48
CA LYS A 70 6.75 10.60 -15.04
C LYS A 70 7.77 9.61 -14.49
N ALA A 71 7.75 8.37 -14.94
CA ALA A 71 8.72 7.35 -14.54
C ALA A 71 10.14 7.70 -15.03
N GLU A 72 10.28 8.14 -16.28
CA GLU A 72 11.54 8.66 -16.85
C GLU A 72 12.07 9.86 -16.06
N GLN A 73 11.19 10.78 -15.68
CA GLN A 73 11.56 11.91 -14.83
C GLN A 73 12.08 11.43 -13.46
N ILE A 74 11.41 10.45 -12.83
CA ILE A 74 11.86 9.87 -11.56
C ILE A 74 13.24 9.22 -11.71
N LEU A 75 13.47 8.44 -12.77
CA LEU A 75 14.77 7.86 -13.08
C LEU A 75 15.85 8.95 -13.19
N LYS A 76 15.59 9.98 -13.99
CA LYS A 76 16.52 11.09 -14.20
C LYS A 76 16.84 11.85 -12.91
N GLU A 77 15.84 12.15 -12.08
CA GLU A 77 16.02 12.85 -10.81
C GLU A 77 16.80 12.05 -9.76
N ASN A 78 16.87 10.73 -9.94
CA ASN A 78 17.58 9.80 -9.08
C ASN A 78 18.90 9.29 -9.69
N GLY A 79 19.31 9.77 -10.86
CA GLY A 79 20.57 9.37 -11.50
C GLY A 79 20.55 7.98 -12.13
N GLY A 80 19.37 7.46 -12.49
CA GLY A 80 19.19 6.16 -13.14
C GLY A 80 18.74 5.04 -12.21
N ILE A 81 18.54 3.84 -12.78
CA ILE A 81 17.98 2.69 -12.06
C ILE A 81 18.84 2.20 -10.90
N ASP A 82 20.18 2.30 -10.96
CA ASP A 82 21.05 1.70 -9.94
C ASP A 82 20.80 2.25 -8.54
N LYS A 83 20.55 3.55 -8.43
CA LYS A 83 20.20 4.17 -7.14
C LYS A 83 18.86 3.68 -6.61
N ILE A 84 17.85 3.60 -7.48
CA ILE A 84 16.50 3.14 -7.11
C ILE A 84 16.54 1.66 -6.70
N LYS A 85 17.24 0.83 -7.47
CA LYS A 85 17.48 -0.59 -7.20
C LYS A 85 18.12 -0.79 -5.82
N ASN A 86 19.20 -0.06 -5.53
CA ASN A 86 19.87 -0.16 -4.24
C ASN A 86 18.97 0.31 -3.07
N ALA A 87 18.21 1.38 -3.27
CA ALA A 87 17.25 1.82 -2.26
C ALA A 87 16.17 0.76 -2.00
N PHE A 88 15.66 0.07 -3.02
CA PHE A 88 14.71 -1.03 -2.82
C PHE A 88 15.35 -2.23 -2.11
N LYS A 89 16.61 -2.56 -2.42
CA LYS A 89 17.33 -3.59 -1.66
C LYS A 89 17.44 -3.22 -0.19
N ASP A 90 17.80 -1.97 0.12
CA ASP A 90 17.85 -1.50 1.50
C ASP A 90 16.46 -1.53 2.16
N LEU A 91 15.43 -1.12 1.43
CA LEU A 91 14.05 -1.12 1.91
C LEU A 91 13.56 -2.52 2.26
N PHE A 92 13.92 -3.56 1.50
CA PHE A 92 13.38 -4.91 1.72
C PHE A 92 14.31 -5.84 2.49
N TYR A 93 15.62 -5.67 2.38
CA TYR A 93 16.61 -6.67 2.80
C TYR A 93 17.69 -6.15 3.74
N ALA A 94 17.79 -4.83 4.00
CA ALA A 94 18.75 -4.35 4.98
C ALA A 94 18.42 -4.88 6.38
N ASN A 95 19.46 -5.27 7.12
CA ASN A 95 19.34 -5.63 8.53
C ASN A 95 19.22 -4.37 9.40
N LYS A 96 18.11 -3.64 9.25
CA LYS A 96 17.76 -2.42 9.97
C LYS A 96 16.28 -2.42 10.37
N PRO A 97 15.91 -1.70 11.44
CA PRO A 97 14.50 -1.45 11.78
C PRO A 97 13.71 -0.91 10.58
N LEU A 98 12.43 -1.32 10.49
CA LEU A 98 11.53 -0.87 9.41
C LEU A 98 11.45 0.65 9.31
N SER A 99 11.37 1.35 10.45
CA SER A 99 11.32 2.80 10.47
C SER A 99 12.52 3.43 9.77
N GLN A 100 13.73 2.94 10.07
CA GLN A 100 14.96 3.41 9.45
C GLN A 100 15.00 3.11 7.95
N ARG A 101 14.66 1.87 7.54
CA ARG A 101 14.61 1.49 6.11
C ARG A 101 13.67 2.38 5.32
N TYR A 102 12.49 2.65 5.86
CA TYR A 102 11.48 3.50 5.22
C TYR A 102 11.95 4.96 5.10
N ASP A 103 12.48 5.54 6.18
CA ASP A 103 12.99 6.92 6.18
C ASP A 103 14.20 7.08 5.24
N GLU A 104 15.10 6.08 5.20
CA GLU A 104 16.24 6.05 4.29
C GLU A 104 15.79 6.04 2.83
N PHE A 105 14.87 5.14 2.47
CA PHE A 105 14.32 5.07 1.10
C PHE A 105 13.74 6.42 0.68
N ARG A 106 12.90 7.01 1.52
CA ARG A 106 12.26 8.31 1.26
C ARG A 106 13.26 9.44 1.08
N ARG A 107 14.31 9.47 1.89
CA ARG A 107 15.35 10.50 1.82
C ARG A 107 16.19 10.34 0.56
N GLN A 108 16.47 9.11 0.15
CA GLN A 108 17.31 8.81 -1.00
C GLN A 108 16.58 9.00 -2.33
N ILE A 109 15.32 8.59 -2.42
CA ILE A 109 14.57 8.52 -3.68
C ILE A 109 13.55 9.64 -3.81
N LYS A 110 13.76 10.51 -4.81
CA LYS A 110 12.86 11.61 -5.14
C LYS A 110 11.72 11.12 -6.03
N GLY A 111 10.56 11.77 -5.91
CA GLY A 111 9.42 11.57 -6.81
C GLY A 111 8.53 10.36 -6.52
N LEU A 112 8.88 9.53 -5.53
CA LEU A 112 8.04 8.43 -5.04
C LEU A 112 7.42 8.79 -3.68
N GLY A 113 6.09 8.91 -3.65
CA GLY A 113 5.34 9.23 -2.44
C GLY A 113 4.84 8.00 -1.68
N ASP A 114 4.29 8.24 -0.49
CA ASP A 114 3.86 7.22 0.48
C ASP A 114 2.89 6.21 -0.15
N SER A 115 1.95 6.68 -0.97
CA SER A 115 1.01 5.83 -1.69
C SER A 115 1.72 4.78 -2.54
N PHE A 116 2.79 5.16 -3.25
CA PHE A 116 3.55 4.24 -4.10
C PHE A 116 4.41 3.31 -3.26
N ILE A 117 5.18 3.87 -2.32
CA ILE A 117 6.12 3.11 -1.49
C ILE A 117 5.38 2.01 -0.71
N THR A 118 4.32 2.39 -0.01
CA THR A 118 3.54 1.45 0.83
C THR A 118 2.71 0.47 0.01
N GLU A 119 2.31 0.83 -1.21
CA GLU A 119 1.68 -0.10 -2.16
C GLU A 119 2.64 -1.20 -2.58
N ILE A 120 3.84 -0.85 -3.05
CA ILE A 120 4.85 -1.85 -3.42
C ILE A 120 5.17 -2.74 -2.21
N MET A 121 5.38 -2.16 -1.04
CA MET A 121 5.65 -2.94 0.18
C MET A 121 4.52 -3.94 0.49
N ALA A 122 3.26 -3.49 0.45
CA ALA A 122 2.11 -4.35 0.72
C ALA A 122 1.94 -5.48 -0.31
N PHE A 123 2.28 -5.26 -1.58
CA PHE A 123 2.23 -6.34 -2.58
C PHE A 123 3.43 -7.29 -2.52
N VAL A 124 4.58 -6.82 -2.04
CA VAL A 124 5.77 -7.66 -1.83
C VAL A 124 5.59 -8.60 -0.65
N ASP A 125 5.04 -8.10 0.46
CA ASP A 125 4.75 -8.90 1.65
C ASP A 125 3.43 -8.46 2.32
N PRO A 126 2.28 -9.00 1.82
CA PRO A 126 0.94 -8.66 2.30
C PRO A 126 0.71 -8.91 3.80
N ASP A 127 1.49 -9.78 4.42
CA ASP A 127 1.32 -10.13 5.83
C ASP A 127 2.01 -9.11 6.76
N LYS A 128 2.97 -8.35 6.24
CA LYS A 128 3.77 -7.39 7.01
C LYS A 128 3.42 -5.94 6.78
N TYR A 129 3.00 -5.57 5.58
CA TYR A 129 2.95 -4.16 5.17
C TYR A 129 1.55 -3.74 4.70
N CYS A 130 1.08 -2.61 5.20
CA CYS A 130 -0.20 -2.03 4.80
C CYS A 130 -0.03 -0.94 3.73
N ILE A 131 -1.06 -0.74 2.91
CA ILE A 131 -1.13 0.39 1.97
C ILE A 131 -1.59 1.64 2.72
N TRP A 132 -0.86 2.76 2.57
CA TRP A 132 -1.23 4.05 3.12
C TRP A 132 -1.37 5.12 2.04
N ASN A 133 -2.62 5.35 1.61
CA ASN A 133 -2.98 6.35 0.61
C ASN A 133 -4.20 7.17 1.06
N LEU A 134 -4.92 7.82 0.13
CA LEU A 134 -6.12 8.61 0.45
C LEU A 134 -7.23 7.79 1.12
N LYS A 135 -7.39 6.51 0.77
CA LYS A 135 -8.50 5.67 1.25
C LYS A 135 -8.48 5.45 2.76
N PRO A 136 -7.42 4.89 3.39
CA PRO A 136 -7.38 4.74 4.85
C PRO A 136 -7.47 6.10 5.56
N LYS A 137 -6.87 7.17 4.99
CA LYS A 137 -6.98 8.54 5.54
C LYS A 137 -8.41 9.08 5.59
N LYS A 138 -9.31 8.59 4.72
CA LYS A 138 -10.73 8.97 4.70
C LYS A 138 -11.60 7.98 5.48
N VAL A 139 -11.26 6.71 5.48
CA VAL A 139 -12.07 5.65 6.10
C VAL A 139 -11.88 5.58 7.61
N LEU A 140 -10.66 5.72 8.14
CA LEU A 140 -10.45 5.63 9.59
C LEU A 140 -11.24 6.68 10.39
N PRO A 141 -11.32 7.97 9.98
CA PRO A 141 -12.20 8.92 10.64
C PRO A 141 -13.69 8.54 10.58
N LEU A 142 -14.16 7.98 9.46
CA LEU A 142 -15.55 7.51 9.33
C LEU A 142 -15.86 6.37 10.32
N LEU A 143 -14.87 5.49 10.53
CA LEU A 143 -14.96 4.41 11.52
C LEU A 143 -14.74 4.88 12.97
N LYS A 144 -14.46 6.17 13.19
CA LYS A 144 -14.06 6.74 14.49
C LYS A 144 -12.81 6.05 15.06
N LEU A 145 -11.88 5.70 14.18
CA LEU A 145 -10.60 5.03 14.50
C LEU A 145 -9.38 5.95 14.28
N ASP A 146 -9.60 7.21 13.93
CA ASP A 146 -8.53 8.19 13.71
C ASP A 146 -7.73 8.52 14.97
N TYR A 147 -8.33 8.36 16.16
CA TYR A 147 -7.65 8.49 17.45
C TYR A 147 -6.48 7.51 17.64
N LEU A 148 -6.43 6.43 16.86
CA LEU A 148 -5.35 5.44 16.90
C LEU A 148 -4.02 5.98 16.35
N LEU A 149 -4.06 7.10 15.62
CA LEU A 149 -2.93 7.61 14.87
C LEU A 149 -2.70 9.10 15.14
N PRO A 150 -1.44 9.56 15.14
CA PRO A 150 -1.13 10.98 15.22
C PRO A 150 -1.78 11.76 14.06
N ALA A 151 -2.37 12.94 14.33
CA ALA A 151 -3.03 13.75 13.29
C ALA A 151 -2.15 14.02 12.05
N ARG A 152 -0.82 14.05 12.21
CA ARG A 152 0.15 14.23 11.13
C ARG A 152 0.05 13.16 10.04
N VAL A 153 -0.28 11.90 10.36
CA VAL A 153 -0.28 10.81 9.36
C VAL A 153 -1.37 10.98 8.31
N PHE A 154 -2.41 11.77 8.63
CA PHE A 154 -3.52 12.09 7.75
C PHE A 154 -3.22 13.25 6.80
N ARG A 155 -2.25 14.11 7.13
CA ARG A 155 -2.02 15.40 6.44
C ARG A 155 -0.67 15.51 5.77
N TYR A 156 0.33 14.86 6.35
CA TYR A 156 1.72 15.02 5.95
C TYR A 156 2.32 13.70 5.46
N GLN A 157 3.56 13.81 4.99
CA GLN A 157 4.41 12.69 4.66
C GLN A 157 4.74 11.87 5.91
N LEU A 158 4.64 10.54 5.80
CA LEU A 158 4.99 9.60 6.86
C LEU A 158 6.49 9.59 7.17
N THR A 159 6.84 9.60 8.46
CA THR A 159 8.09 9.00 8.90
C THR A 159 7.96 7.48 8.96
N GLY A 160 9.07 6.78 9.10
CA GLY A 160 9.08 5.33 9.30
C GLY A 160 8.34 4.91 10.57
N GLU A 161 8.42 5.71 11.64
CA GLU A 161 7.62 5.51 12.85
C GLU A 161 6.12 5.74 12.61
N ASP A 162 5.76 6.76 11.82
CA ASP A 162 4.37 6.96 11.42
C ASP A 162 3.84 5.75 10.63
N TYR A 163 4.66 5.18 9.74
CA TYR A 163 4.27 4.01 8.96
C TYR A 163 4.09 2.76 9.83
N GLN A 164 4.95 2.54 10.82
CA GLN A 164 4.75 1.47 11.81
C GLN A 164 3.43 1.64 12.57
N LYS A 165 3.10 2.86 13.00
CA LYS A 165 1.80 3.12 13.64
C LYS A 165 0.63 2.84 12.71
N CYS A 166 0.75 3.15 11.42
CA CYS A 166 -0.28 2.80 10.43
C CYS A 166 -0.47 1.28 10.34
N ILE A 167 0.61 0.49 10.34
CA ILE A 167 0.57 -0.97 10.37
C ILE A 167 -0.13 -1.46 11.64
N ASP A 168 0.22 -0.91 12.81
CA ASP A 168 -0.39 -1.29 14.09
C ASP A 168 -1.89 -0.97 14.12
N ALA A 169 -2.29 0.20 13.63
CA ALA A 169 -3.69 0.60 13.58
C ALA A 169 -4.50 -0.28 12.62
N LEU A 170 -3.97 -0.57 11.43
CA LEU A 170 -4.64 -1.42 10.44
C LEU A 170 -4.61 -2.91 10.80
N SER A 171 -3.66 -3.34 11.66
CA SER A 171 -3.66 -4.69 12.22
C SER A 171 -4.90 -4.95 13.07
N LYS A 172 -5.44 -3.93 13.77
CA LYS A 172 -6.67 -4.08 14.53
C LYS A 172 -7.85 -4.44 13.62
N ILE A 173 -7.98 -3.74 12.49
CA ILE A 173 -9.00 -4.06 11.47
C ILE A 173 -8.76 -5.46 10.88
N ARG A 174 -7.49 -5.82 10.63
CA ARG A 174 -7.13 -7.17 10.17
C ARG A 174 -7.61 -8.26 11.12
N GLU A 175 -7.42 -8.07 12.43
CA GLU A 175 -7.91 -9.00 13.45
C GLU A 175 -9.45 -9.07 13.46
N ASP A 176 -10.13 -7.93 13.34
CA ASP A 176 -11.60 -7.90 13.28
C ASP A 176 -12.16 -8.61 12.03
N LEU A 177 -11.43 -8.58 10.90
CA LEU A 177 -11.82 -9.31 9.68
C LEU A 177 -11.78 -10.84 9.82
N LYS A 178 -11.16 -11.39 10.89
CA LYS A 178 -11.13 -12.84 11.12
C LYS A 178 -12.51 -13.45 11.33
N VAL A 179 -13.50 -12.65 11.69
CA VAL A 179 -14.90 -13.11 11.84
C VAL A 179 -15.57 -13.49 10.52
N ILE A 180 -14.97 -13.11 9.38
CA ILE A 180 -15.52 -13.37 8.04
C ILE A 180 -14.54 -14.05 7.09
N MET A 181 -13.25 -14.08 7.43
CA MET A 181 -12.17 -14.56 6.56
C MET A 181 -11.09 -15.24 7.39
N GLU A 182 -10.60 -16.38 6.92
CA GLU A 182 -9.47 -17.05 7.54
C GLU A 182 -8.15 -16.34 7.18
N ASN A 183 -7.31 -16.09 8.19
CA ASN A 183 -5.97 -15.51 8.04
C ASN A 183 -5.90 -14.27 7.11
N PRO A 184 -6.67 -13.20 7.37
CA PRO A 184 -6.66 -12.00 6.54
C PRO A 184 -5.28 -11.32 6.59
N ASN A 185 -4.83 -10.80 5.45
CA ASN A 185 -3.61 -10.02 5.30
C ASN A 185 -3.94 -8.54 5.01
N PHE A 186 -2.93 -7.68 4.83
CA PHE A 186 -3.16 -6.25 4.62
C PHE A 186 -3.75 -5.90 3.25
N ILE A 187 -3.67 -6.78 2.26
CA ILE A 187 -4.37 -6.59 0.99
C ILE A 187 -5.88 -6.86 1.16
N ASN A 188 -6.27 -7.77 2.06
CA ASN A 188 -7.67 -7.92 2.48
C ASN A 188 -8.17 -6.68 3.23
N VAL A 189 -7.33 -6.12 4.11
CA VAL A 189 -7.64 -4.84 4.79
C VAL A 189 -7.80 -3.70 3.79
N ASP A 190 -6.94 -3.59 2.76
CA ASP A 190 -7.11 -2.59 1.70
C ASP A 190 -8.41 -2.81 0.89
N GLU A 191 -8.76 -4.06 0.57
CA GLU A 191 -10.03 -4.38 -0.10
C GLU A 191 -11.24 -3.92 0.73
N PHE A 192 -11.23 -4.19 2.03
CA PHE A 192 -12.27 -3.74 2.96
C PHE A 192 -12.33 -2.21 3.09
N ILE A 193 -11.19 -1.55 3.24
CA ILE A 193 -11.11 -0.08 3.28
C ILE A 193 -11.61 0.50 1.95
N PHE A 194 -11.31 -0.14 0.82
CA PHE A 194 -11.80 0.28 -0.49
C PHE A 194 -13.32 0.13 -0.60
N PHE A 195 -13.90 -0.96 -0.09
CA PHE A 195 -15.35 -1.15 0.01
C PHE A 195 -16.03 -0.01 0.76
N ILE A 196 -15.54 0.32 1.95
CA ILE A 196 -16.08 1.44 2.75
C ILE A 196 -15.90 2.76 1.99
N PHE A 197 -14.72 2.96 1.40
CA PHE A 197 -14.43 4.18 0.66
C PHE A 197 -15.42 4.38 -0.50
N LEU A 198 -15.70 3.36 -1.31
CA LEU A 198 -16.67 3.46 -2.41
C LEU A 198 -18.09 3.76 -1.90
N ASN A 199 -18.47 3.16 -0.77
CA ASN A 199 -19.83 3.28 -0.24
C ASN A 199 -20.00 4.44 0.76
N ARG A 200 -18.95 5.23 1.05
CA ARG A 200 -18.94 6.30 2.07
C ARG A 200 -20.10 7.31 2.00
N LYS A 201 -20.65 7.58 0.81
CA LYS A 201 -21.81 8.47 0.63
C LYS A 201 -23.11 7.90 1.22
N LYS A 202 -23.18 6.60 1.46
CA LYS A 202 -24.31 5.94 2.13
C LYS A 202 -24.24 6.07 3.66
N PHE A 203 -23.10 6.51 4.20
CA PHE A 203 -22.81 6.48 5.65
C PHE A 203 -22.43 7.83 6.25
N GLY A 204 -22.39 8.90 5.44
CA GLY A 204 -22.13 10.28 5.88
C GLY A 204 -23.27 11.17 5.44
#